data_AF-A0A958FH88-F1
#
_entry.id   AF-A0A958FH88-F1
#
_cell.length_a   1.000
_cell.length_b   1.000
_cell.length_c   1.000
_cell.angle_alpha   90.00
_cell.angle_beta   90.00
_cell.angle_gamma   90.00
#
_symmetry.space_group_name_H-M   'P 1'
#
loop_
_entity.id
_entity.type
_entity.pdbx_description
1 polymer ?
#
loop_
_entity_poly.entity_id
_entity_poly.type
_entity_poly.pdbx_seq_one_letter_code
_entity_poly.pdbx_strand_id
1 'polypeptide(L)'
;LPTTPWFKRKKKQKRNNPLIKLILAVFNFPNSLLEQWYRSAVGGYYRSRGKFVVYDRYVYDSWINPPVTRMIKKIRRFLIERTCPTPDLVILLDAPGAVLFARKGEHTPEGLETKRQAYLALQKQLSNLLVVDATQDAQTVQAEVIHMLWQYYRTRDLGKVRNGRNGQSG
;
A
#
# COMPACT_ATOMS: atom_id res chain seq x y z
N LEU A 1 -21.65 23.91 -18.89
CA LEU A 1 -20.66 24.99 -19.16
C LEU A 1 -21.28 26.29 -18.65
N PRO A 2 -20.55 27.25 -18.05
CA PRO A 2 -19.12 27.49 -18.18
C PRO A 2 -18.33 27.46 -16.86
N THR A 3 -17.03 27.26 -17.07
CA THR A 3 -15.88 27.34 -16.18
C THR A 3 -15.55 28.78 -15.78
N THR A 4 -15.25 29.02 -14.51
CA THR A 4 -14.45 30.18 -14.07
C THR A 4 -12.95 29.84 -14.15
N PRO A 5 -12.18 30.50 -15.04
CA PRO A 5 -10.72 30.42 -15.04
C PRO A 5 -10.15 31.49 -14.08
N TRP A 6 -8.85 31.42 -13.78
CA TRP A 6 -8.02 32.47 -13.14
C TRP A 6 -7.73 32.45 -11.63
N PHE A 7 -7.58 31.27 -11.02
CA PHE A 7 -6.58 31.18 -9.94
C PHE A 7 -5.18 31.26 -10.57
N LYS A 8 -4.59 32.47 -10.54
CA LYS A 8 -3.17 32.71 -10.82
C LYS A 8 -2.34 31.71 -10.02
N ARG A 9 -1.80 30.72 -10.71
CA ARG A 9 -0.77 29.82 -10.19
C ARG A 9 0.45 30.68 -9.86
N LYS A 10 0.55 31.20 -8.63
CA LYS A 10 1.78 31.84 -8.15
C LYS A 10 2.89 30.82 -8.38
N LYS A 11 3.81 31.12 -9.31
CA LYS A 11 5.02 30.33 -9.55
C LYS A 11 5.66 30.08 -8.19
N LYS A 12 5.64 28.83 -7.72
CA LYS A 12 6.32 28.40 -6.50
C LYS A 12 7.80 28.68 -6.73
N GLN A 13 8.27 29.80 -6.19
CA GLN A 13 9.66 30.22 -6.34
C GLN A 13 10.52 29.13 -5.71
N LYS A 14 11.25 28.40 -6.56
CA LYS A 14 12.13 27.30 -6.17
C LYS A 14 13.34 27.91 -5.46
N ARG A 15 13.15 28.33 -4.20
CA ARG A 15 14.17 28.96 -3.37
C ARG A 15 15.20 27.91 -2.98
N ASN A 16 16.39 28.03 -3.56
CA ASN A 16 17.43 27.00 -3.59
C ASN A 16 18.37 27.09 -2.37
N ASN A 17 17.83 27.26 -1.15
CA ASN A 17 18.66 27.39 0.05
C ASN A 17 18.86 26.01 0.73
N PRO A 18 20.10 25.53 0.87
CA PRO A 18 20.38 24.20 1.44
C PRO A 18 19.96 24.08 2.91
N LEU A 19 20.06 25.17 3.68
CA LEU A 19 19.61 25.27 5.08
C LEU A 19 18.09 25.09 5.23
N ILE A 20 17.28 25.73 4.36
CA ILE A 20 15.82 25.58 4.38
C ILE A 20 15.43 24.15 3.97
N LYS A 21 16.13 23.54 3.00
CA LYS A 21 15.93 22.12 2.65
C LYS A 21 16.28 21.20 3.83
N LEU A 22 17.32 21.50 4.60
CA LEU A 22 17.72 20.74 5.78
C LEU A 22 16.66 20.87 6.90
N ILE A 23 16.20 22.09 7.20
CA ILE A 23 15.17 22.34 8.22
C ILE A 23 13.84 21.67 7.83
N LEU A 24 13.39 21.84 6.58
CA LEU A 24 12.19 21.16 6.08
C LEU A 24 12.36 19.64 6.05
N ALA A 25 13.56 19.12 5.75
CA ALA A 25 13.83 17.69 5.82
C ALA A 25 13.80 17.18 7.27
N VAL A 26 14.36 17.92 8.22
CA VAL A 26 14.38 17.58 9.66
C VAL A 26 12.98 17.66 10.27
N PHE A 27 12.10 18.57 9.84
CA PHE A 27 10.72 18.66 10.32
C PHE A 27 9.73 17.73 9.61
N ASN A 28 9.85 17.53 8.29
CA ASN A 28 8.97 16.60 7.56
C ASN A 28 9.31 15.13 7.87
N PHE A 29 10.54 14.83 8.28
CA PHE A 29 10.98 13.49 8.63
C PHE A 29 10.19 12.88 9.81
N PRO A 30 10.15 13.50 11.00
CA PRO A 30 9.36 13.00 12.13
C PRO A 30 7.86 13.08 11.86
N ASN A 31 7.37 14.13 11.19
CA ASN A 31 5.93 14.26 10.92
C ASN A 31 5.41 13.10 10.06
N SER A 32 6.15 12.71 9.02
CA SER A 32 5.75 11.58 8.18
C SER A 32 5.83 10.21 8.88
N LEU A 33 6.75 10.06 9.84
CA LEU A 33 6.85 8.86 10.67
C LEU A 33 5.73 8.79 11.69
N LEU A 34 5.47 9.90 12.39
CA LEU A 34 4.38 10.03 13.35
C LEU A 34 3.01 9.81 12.69
N GLU A 35 2.80 10.35 11.49
CA GLU A 35 1.57 10.10 10.74
C GLU A 35 1.40 8.62 10.40
N GLN A 36 2.48 7.95 9.99
CA GLN A 36 2.45 6.53 9.66
C GLN A 36 2.27 5.65 10.90
N TRP A 37 2.86 6.03 12.03
CA TRP A 37 2.68 5.38 13.33
C TRP A 37 1.28 5.59 13.87
N TYR A 38 0.72 6.79 13.76
CA TYR A 38 -0.66 7.08 14.11
C TYR A 38 -1.63 6.25 13.26
N ARG A 39 -1.46 6.20 11.94
CA ARG A 39 -2.27 5.35 11.05
C ARG A 39 -2.16 3.87 11.43
N SER A 40 -0.97 3.40 11.79
CA SER A 40 -0.74 2.02 12.22
C SER A 40 -1.41 1.73 13.58
N ALA A 41 -1.33 2.67 14.52
CA ALA A 41 -1.97 2.56 15.84
C ALA A 41 -3.50 2.59 15.74
N VAL A 42 -4.06 3.49 14.92
CA VAL A 42 -5.49 3.57 14.63
C VAL A 42 -5.98 2.27 13.98
N GLY A 43 -5.24 1.76 13.00
CA GLY A 43 -5.56 0.47 12.38
C GLY A 43 -5.49 -0.70 13.37
N GLY A 44 -4.49 -0.73 14.24
CA GLY A 44 -4.37 -1.70 15.32
C GLY A 44 -5.52 -1.62 16.34
N TYR A 45 -5.93 -0.41 16.70
CA TYR A 45 -7.06 -0.16 17.60
C TYR A 45 -8.39 -0.64 17.00
N TYR A 46 -8.66 -0.34 15.73
CA TYR A 46 -9.87 -0.83 15.08
C TYR A 46 -9.85 -2.35 14.88
N ARG A 47 -8.67 -2.92 14.57
CA ARG A 47 -8.50 -4.38 14.48
C ARG A 47 -8.79 -5.08 15.81
N SER A 48 -8.30 -4.57 16.94
CA SER A 48 -8.55 -5.17 18.26
C SER A 48 -10.03 -5.10 18.68
N ARG A 49 -10.78 -4.15 18.11
CA ARG A 49 -12.23 -4.01 18.26
C ARG A 49 -13.05 -4.85 17.26
N GLY A 50 -12.39 -5.74 16.51
CA GLY A 50 -13.03 -6.61 15.52
C GLY A 50 -13.51 -5.90 14.26
N LYS A 51 -13.00 -4.70 13.96
CA LYS A 51 -13.35 -3.96 12.75
C LYS A 51 -12.44 -4.36 11.59
N PHE A 52 -13.01 -4.30 10.38
CA PHE A 52 -12.28 -4.48 9.12
C PHE A 52 -11.53 -3.19 8.75
N VAL A 53 -10.23 -3.30 8.45
CA VAL A 53 -9.37 -2.17 8.12
C VAL A 53 -8.73 -2.43 6.76
N VAL A 54 -8.93 -1.49 5.82
CA VAL A 54 -8.34 -1.53 4.48
C VAL A 54 -7.26 -0.47 4.39
N TYR A 55 -6.07 -0.87 3.92
CA TYR A 55 -4.99 0.05 3.61
C TYR A 55 -4.86 0.20 2.10
N ASP A 56 -4.99 1.43 1.60
CA ASP A 56 -4.62 1.76 0.22
C ASP A 56 -3.11 2.03 0.18
N ARG A 57 -2.36 1.06 -0.35
CA ARG A 57 -0.89 0.92 -0.32
C ARG A 57 -0.32 0.59 1.06
N TYR A 58 0.69 -0.26 1.05
CA TYR A 58 1.32 -0.78 2.25
C TYR A 58 2.85 -0.70 2.15
N VAL A 59 3.56 -1.07 3.22
CA VAL A 59 5.03 -0.89 3.32
C VAL A 59 5.82 -1.64 2.25
N TYR A 60 5.20 -2.61 1.56
CA TYR A 60 5.80 -3.39 0.47
C TYR A 60 6.24 -2.53 -0.73
N ASP A 61 5.68 -1.34 -0.91
CA ASP A 61 6.17 -0.37 -1.91
C ASP A 61 7.66 -0.04 -1.69
N SER A 62 8.12 -0.07 -0.43
CA SER A 62 9.52 0.17 -0.10
C SER A 62 10.45 -0.99 -0.46
N TRP A 63 9.92 -2.19 -0.74
CA TRP A 63 10.70 -3.36 -1.18
C TRP A 63 10.99 -3.33 -2.66
N ILE A 64 10.10 -2.71 -3.43
CA ILE A 64 10.16 -2.63 -4.89
C ILE A 64 11.00 -1.44 -5.35
N ASN A 65 11.02 -0.35 -4.57
CA ASN A 65 11.81 0.82 -4.92
C ASN A 65 13.32 0.58 -4.74
N PRO A 66 14.17 1.16 -5.61
CA PRO A 66 15.61 0.96 -5.56
C PRO A 66 16.20 1.36 -4.19
N PRO A 67 17.30 0.71 -3.77
CA PRO A 67 17.88 0.92 -2.46
C PRO A 67 18.20 2.40 -2.25
N VAL A 68 17.61 2.96 -1.21
CA VAL A 68 17.84 4.34 -0.83
C VAL A 68 19.31 4.52 -0.41
N THR A 69 20.03 5.35 -1.15
CA THR A 69 21.46 5.64 -0.94
C THR A 69 21.74 6.33 0.39
N ARG A 70 20.75 7.03 0.97
CA ARG A 70 20.92 7.79 2.22
C ARG A 70 20.58 6.94 3.44
N MET A 71 21.51 6.82 4.38
CA MET A 71 21.38 6.06 5.63
C MET A 71 20.09 6.38 6.41
N ILE A 72 19.72 7.67 6.50
CA ILE A 72 18.49 8.14 7.15
C ILE A 72 17.23 7.50 6.52
N LYS A 73 17.21 7.32 5.20
CA LYS A 73 16.09 6.69 4.49
C LYS A 73 16.07 5.16 4.70
N LYS A 74 17.24 4.52 4.87
CA LYS A 74 17.34 3.10 5.24
C LYS A 74 16.78 2.84 6.65
N ILE A 75 17.19 3.65 7.62
CA ILE A 75 16.68 3.57 9.00
C ILE A 75 15.16 3.79 9.01
N ARG A 76 14.67 4.78 8.25
CA ARG A 76 13.23 5.02 8.10
C ARG A 76 12.49 3.79 7.55
N ARG A 77 12.99 3.20 6.46
CA ARG A 77 12.40 2.00 5.85
C ARG A 77 12.35 0.86 6.87
N PHE A 78 13.45 0.60 7.57
CA PHE A 78 13.54 -0.43 8.60
C PHE A 78 12.53 -0.21 9.74
N LEU A 79 12.43 1.01 10.27
CA LEU A 79 11.48 1.34 11.33
C LEU A 79 10.04 1.13 10.88
N ILE A 80 9.68 1.57 9.66
CA ILE A 80 8.33 1.40 9.11
C ILE A 80 7.99 -0.08 8.93
N GLU A 81 8.88 -0.86 8.33
CA GLU A 81 8.69 -2.31 8.13
C GLU A 81 8.52 -3.06 9.45
N ARG A 82 9.22 -2.64 10.50
CA ARG A 82 9.17 -3.29 11.82
C ARG A 82 7.93 -2.90 12.63
N THR A 83 7.39 -1.70 12.41
CA THR A 83 6.29 -1.15 13.22
C THR A 83 4.92 -1.34 12.61
N CYS A 84 4.83 -1.52 11.29
CA CYS A 84 3.55 -1.73 10.63
C CYS A 84 3.04 -3.18 10.83
N PRO A 85 1.77 -3.37 11.22
CA PRO A 85 1.22 -4.69 11.55
C PRO A 85 1.03 -5.55 10.31
N THR A 86 1.49 -6.80 10.32
CA THR A 86 1.35 -7.70 9.16
C THR A 86 -0.13 -7.83 8.73
N PRO A 87 -0.45 -7.51 7.45
CA PRO A 87 -1.81 -7.60 6.96
C PRO A 87 -2.25 -9.07 6.89
N ASP A 88 -3.51 -9.32 7.20
CA ASP A 88 -4.09 -10.67 7.12
C ASP A 88 -4.19 -11.14 5.65
N LEU A 89 -4.54 -10.23 4.74
CA LEU A 89 -4.65 -10.47 3.30
C LEU A 89 -4.07 -9.27 2.53
N VAL A 90 -3.39 -9.54 1.42
CA VAL A 90 -2.87 -8.52 0.48
C VAL A 90 -3.50 -8.76 -0.87
N ILE A 91 -4.05 -7.72 -1.50
CA ILE A 91 -4.67 -7.80 -2.82
C ILE A 91 -3.88 -6.92 -3.77
N LEU A 92 -3.31 -7.53 -4.81
CA LEU A 92 -2.61 -6.85 -5.89
C LEU A 92 -3.52 -6.78 -7.11
N LEU A 93 -3.88 -5.56 -7.49
CA LEU A 93 -4.61 -5.28 -8.74
C LEU A 93 -3.60 -5.22 -9.90
N ASP A 94 -3.49 -6.30 -10.65
CA ASP A 94 -2.55 -6.45 -11.76
C ASP A 94 -3.14 -5.91 -13.07
N ALA A 95 -2.39 -5.05 -13.74
CA ALA A 95 -2.73 -4.61 -15.09
C ALA A 95 -1.44 -4.37 -15.89
N PRO A 96 -1.41 -4.71 -17.20
CA PRO A 96 -0.26 -4.46 -18.05
C PRO A 96 0.16 -2.99 -18.05
N GLY A 97 1.46 -2.73 -18.12
CA GLY A 97 1.99 -1.36 -18.14
C GLY A 97 1.37 -0.49 -19.25
N ALA A 98 1.09 -1.07 -20.41
CA ALA A 98 0.40 -0.39 -21.52
C ALA A 98 -1.04 0.04 -21.17
N VAL A 99 -1.80 -0.80 -20.46
CA VAL A 99 -3.18 -0.49 -20.01
C VAL A 99 -3.16 0.60 -18.94
N LEU A 100 -2.23 0.51 -17.98
CA LEU A 100 -2.04 1.53 -16.95
C LEU A 100 -1.62 2.87 -17.55
N PHE A 101 -0.77 2.84 -18.57
CA PHE A 101 -0.36 4.03 -19.32
C PHE A 101 -1.54 4.69 -20.02
N ALA A 102 -2.35 3.91 -20.75
CA ALA A 102 -3.52 4.42 -21.45
C ALA A 102 -4.55 5.09 -20.51
N ARG A 103 -4.63 4.66 -19.25
CA ARG A 103 -5.57 5.19 -18.25
C ARG A 103 -5.12 6.49 -17.57
N LYS A 104 -3.80 6.70 -17.36
CA LYS A 104 -3.27 7.83 -16.57
C LYS A 104 -2.19 8.67 -17.26
N GLY A 105 -1.40 8.09 -18.15
CA GLY A 105 -0.34 8.78 -18.89
C GLY A 105 0.84 9.34 -18.06
N GLU A 106 0.97 9.01 -16.78
CA GLU A 106 1.97 9.64 -15.89
C GLU A 106 3.41 9.07 -16.02
N HIS A 107 3.58 7.87 -16.58
CA HIS A 107 4.85 7.13 -16.61
C HIS A 107 5.06 6.41 -17.94
N THR A 108 6.30 6.08 -18.30
CA THR A 108 6.59 5.24 -19.48
C THR A 108 6.01 3.82 -19.33
N PRO A 109 5.45 3.21 -20.37
CA PRO A 109 4.95 1.83 -20.34
C PRO A 109 5.95 0.81 -19.79
N GLU A 110 7.24 0.95 -20.13
CA GLU A 110 8.32 0.05 -19.72
C GLU A 110 8.61 0.17 -18.21
N GLY A 111 8.57 1.40 -17.70
CA GLY A 111 8.70 1.68 -16.27
C GLY A 111 7.52 1.16 -15.45
N LEU A 112 6.31 1.17 -16.02
CA LEU A 112 5.14 0.56 -15.40
C LEU A 112 5.22 -0.97 -15.40
N GLU A 113 5.71 -1.57 -16.49
CA GLU A 113 5.91 -3.02 -16.57
C GLU A 113 7.00 -3.49 -15.60
N THR A 114 8.11 -2.76 -15.47
CA THR A 114 9.16 -3.05 -14.48
C THR A 114 8.59 -3.04 -13.05
N LYS A 115 7.75 -2.04 -12.73
CA LYS A 115 7.07 -1.97 -11.43
C LYS A 115 6.11 -3.14 -11.25
N ARG A 116 5.31 -3.47 -12.26
CA ARG A 116 4.37 -4.61 -12.26
C ARG A 116 5.10 -5.91 -11.92
N GLN A 117 6.19 -6.22 -12.61
CA GLN A 117 6.99 -7.42 -12.37
C GLN A 117 7.55 -7.47 -10.95
N ALA A 118 7.95 -6.33 -10.38
CA ALA A 118 8.42 -6.26 -9.00
C ALA A 118 7.30 -6.50 -7.97
N TYR A 119 6.08 -6.03 -8.21
CA TYR A 119 4.92 -6.38 -7.36
C TYR A 119 4.54 -7.85 -7.48
N LEU A 120 4.56 -8.42 -8.69
CA LEU A 120 4.30 -9.84 -8.90
C LEU A 120 5.34 -10.73 -8.21
N ALA A 121 6.61 -10.29 -8.16
CA ALA A 121 7.66 -10.99 -7.43
C ALA A 121 7.39 -11.11 -5.92
N LEU A 122 6.60 -10.19 -5.33
CA LEU A 122 6.21 -10.28 -3.91
C LEU A 122 5.37 -11.52 -3.60
N GLN A 123 4.69 -12.10 -4.59
CA GLN A 123 3.92 -13.33 -4.41
C GLN A 123 4.80 -14.50 -3.92
N LYS A 124 6.10 -14.49 -4.26
CA LYS A 124 7.07 -15.49 -3.77
C LYS A 124 7.39 -15.33 -2.28
N GLN A 125 7.19 -14.14 -1.73
CA GLN A 125 7.53 -13.79 -0.34
C GLN A 125 6.30 -13.70 0.56
N LEU A 126 5.13 -13.39 -0.01
CA LEU A 126 3.88 -13.17 0.70
C LEU A 126 2.87 -14.25 0.29
N SER A 127 2.75 -15.28 1.13
CA SER A 127 1.79 -16.37 0.91
C SER A 127 0.32 -15.93 0.98
N ASN A 128 0.05 -14.76 1.55
CA ASN A 128 -1.27 -14.16 1.65
C ASN A 128 -1.52 -13.04 0.62
N LEU A 129 -0.73 -12.99 -0.46
CA LEU A 129 -0.94 -12.08 -1.57
C LEU A 129 -1.79 -12.75 -2.66
N LEU A 130 -2.94 -12.15 -2.94
CA LEU A 130 -3.83 -12.52 -4.04
C LEU A 130 -3.69 -11.52 -5.18
N VAL A 131 -3.59 -12.02 -6.41
CA VAL A 131 -3.49 -11.20 -7.61
C VAL A 131 -4.84 -11.19 -8.31
N VAL A 132 -5.30 -10.01 -8.71
CA VAL A 132 -6.59 -9.79 -9.37
C VAL A 132 -6.35 -9.09 -10.67
N ASP A 133 -6.94 -9.58 -11.74
CA ASP A 133 -6.85 -8.94 -13.05
C ASP A 133 -7.66 -7.64 -13.08
N ALA A 134 -6.96 -6.52 -13.16
CA ALA A 134 -7.54 -5.18 -13.22
C ALA A 134 -7.63 -4.62 -14.65
N THR A 135 -7.50 -5.45 -15.69
CA THR A 135 -7.77 -5.07 -17.08
C THR A 135 -9.25 -4.87 -17.37
N GLN A 136 -10.10 -5.55 -16.60
CA GLN A 136 -11.56 -5.49 -16.70
C GLN A 136 -12.12 -4.16 -16.18
N ASP A 137 -13.45 -3.99 -16.26
CA ASP A 137 -14.12 -2.83 -15.70
C ASP A 137 -14.10 -2.83 -14.16
N ALA A 138 -14.24 -1.66 -13.55
CA ALA A 138 -14.10 -1.51 -12.11
C ALA A 138 -15.16 -2.27 -11.29
N GLN A 139 -16.36 -2.50 -11.84
CA GLN A 139 -17.45 -3.18 -11.13
C GLN A 139 -17.16 -4.68 -11.06
N THR A 140 -16.69 -5.26 -12.17
CA THR A 140 -16.29 -6.67 -12.21
C THR A 140 -15.11 -6.95 -11.28
N VAL A 141 -14.06 -6.11 -11.33
CA VAL A 141 -12.90 -6.22 -10.42
C VAL A 141 -13.34 -6.09 -8.96
N GLN A 142 -14.23 -5.16 -8.64
CA GLN A 142 -14.76 -4.99 -7.30
C GLN A 142 -15.50 -6.26 -6.81
N ALA A 143 -16.37 -6.82 -7.65
CA ALA A 143 -17.11 -8.04 -7.31
C ALA A 143 -16.17 -9.22 -7.05
N GLU A 144 -15.14 -9.37 -7.88
CA GLU A 144 -14.12 -10.41 -7.72
C GLU A 144 -13.35 -10.26 -6.40
N VAL A 145 -12.88 -9.05 -6.09
CA VAL A 145 -12.19 -8.73 -4.82
C VAL A 145 -13.06 -9.06 -3.61
N ILE A 146 -14.33 -8.68 -3.64
CA ILE A 146 -15.28 -8.98 -2.56
C ILE A 146 -15.47 -10.49 -2.42
N HIS A 147 -15.58 -11.22 -3.54
CA HIS A 147 -15.71 -12.67 -3.52
C HIS A 147 -14.50 -13.35 -2.87
N MET A 148 -13.29 -12.97 -3.27
CA MET A 148 -12.04 -13.48 -2.68
C MET A 148 -11.92 -13.18 -1.19
N LEU A 149 -12.31 -11.97 -0.77
CA LEU A 149 -12.35 -11.60 0.65
C LEU A 149 -13.25 -12.55 1.45
N TRP A 150 -14.48 -12.79 0.98
CA TRP A 150 -15.40 -13.71 1.65
C TRP A 150 -14.89 -15.15 1.70
N GLN A 151 -14.29 -15.65 0.61
CA GLN A 151 -13.68 -16.98 0.60
C GLN A 151 -12.54 -17.10 1.63
N TYR A 152 -11.68 -16.09 1.72
CA TYR A 152 -10.62 -16.05 2.71
C TYR A 152 -11.15 -16.07 4.15
N TYR A 153 -12.18 -15.28 4.45
CA TYR A 153 -12.78 -15.28 5.80
C TYR A 153 -13.46 -16.61 6.14
N ARG A 154 -14.16 -17.22 5.19
CA ARG A 154 -14.79 -18.54 5.39
C ARG A 154 -13.77 -19.62 5.74
N THR A 155 -12.66 -19.69 5.01
CA THR A 155 -11.62 -20.71 5.27
C THR A 155 -10.91 -20.48 6.60
N ARG A 156 -10.67 -19.22 6.99
CA ARG A 156 -10.08 -18.87 8.29
C ARG A 156 -10.97 -19.26 9.46
N ASP A 157 -12.26 -18.98 9.39
CA ASP A 157 -13.20 -19.32 10.46
C ASP A 157 -13.38 -20.84 10.60
N LEU A 158 -13.42 -21.57 9.47
CA LEU A 158 -13.45 -23.04 9.49
C LEU A 158 -12.18 -23.64 10.13
N GLY A 159 -11.01 -23.05 9.89
CA GLY A 159 -9.76 -23.46 10.54
C GLY A 159 -9.78 -23.26 12.06
N LYS A 160 -10.37 -22.16 12.55
CA LYS A 160 -10.55 -21.91 13.99
C LYS A 160 -11.55 -22.88 14.64
N VAL A 161 -12.69 -23.13 14.00
CA VAL A 161 -13.71 -24.07 14.52
C VAL A 161 -13.16 -25.49 14.61
N ARG A 162 -12.34 -25.92 13.65
CA ARG A 162 -11.75 -27.26 13.64
C ARG A 162 -10.69 -27.45 14.74
N ASN A 163 -9.84 -26.46 14.99
CA ASN A 163 -8.87 -26.52 16.09
C ASN A 163 -9.50 -26.41 17.48
N GLY A 164 -10.63 -25.69 17.62
CA GLY A 164 -11.34 -25.55 18.90
C GLY A 164 -12.05 -26.82 19.40
N ARG A 165 -12.40 -27.77 18.51
CA ARG A 165 -13.05 -29.04 18.91
C ARG A 165 -12.07 -30.12 19.36
N ASN A 166 -10.80 -30.05 18.97
CA ASN A 166 -9.79 -31.04 19.35
C ASN A 166 -9.13 -30.77 20.72
N GLY A 167 -9.55 -29.72 21.44
CA GLY A 167 -8.99 -29.31 22.74
C GLY A 167 -9.87 -29.56 23.96
N GLN A 168 -10.97 -30.31 23.86
CA GLN A 168 -11.86 -30.65 24.98
C GLN A 168 -12.05 -32.17 25.19
N SER A 169 -11.05 -32.96 24.82
CA SER A 169 -11.01 -34.39 25.18
C SER A 169 -9.61 -34.71 25.69
N GLY A 170 -9.44 -34.53 27.00
CA GLY A 170 -8.22 -34.79 27.76
C GLY A 170 -8.48 -34.52 29.21
#